data_AF-A0A6N1BNU7-F1
#
_entry.id   AF-A0A6N1BNU7-F1
#
_cell.length_a   1.000
_cell.length_b   1.000
_cell.length_c   1.000
_cell.angle_alpha   90.00
_cell.angle_beta   90.00
_cell.angle_gamma   90.00
#
_symmetry.space_group_name_H-M   'P 1'
#
loop_
_entity.id
_entity.type
_entity.pdbx_description
1 polymer ?
#
loop_
_entity_poly.entity_id
_entity_poly.type
_entity_poly.pdbx_seq_one_letter_code
_entity_poly.pdbx_strand_id
1 'polypeptide(L)'
;MLIAICGIQGCAPVQELAKRAPSLPPAAPERQVTPAPPPPIAARVIELAGYCSRTEDDGFREEARVRVIANEVQALNWKLWVPRRRGSCAFDLSEFRQVQKAPHIELVARDDSGCKLMVWQDPRRVTLAHANCQKRCTPGIYEEAWPVMFDPGSGMCAQVK
;
A
#
# COMPACT_ATOMS: atom_id res chain seq x y z
N MET A 1 -29.78 -17.92 73.78
CA MET A 1 -30.29 -16.67 74.38
C MET A 1 -29.93 -15.53 73.43
N LEU A 2 -30.95 -14.90 72.86
CA LEU A 2 -31.01 -13.59 72.16
C LEU A 2 -30.07 -13.24 70.99
N ILE A 3 -30.71 -13.13 69.82
CA ILE A 3 -30.32 -12.40 68.61
C ILE A 3 -30.39 -10.88 68.88
N ALA A 4 -29.46 -10.09 68.35
CA ALA A 4 -29.66 -8.66 68.11
C ALA A 4 -28.99 -8.22 66.80
N ILE A 5 -29.83 -7.69 65.92
CA ILE A 5 -29.61 -7.20 64.56
C ILE A 5 -29.17 -5.73 64.64
N CYS A 6 -28.25 -5.28 63.80
CA CYS A 6 -28.18 -3.85 63.43
C CYS A 6 -28.06 -3.73 61.91
N GLY A 7 -29.16 -3.32 61.29
CA GLY A 7 -29.33 -3.21 59.84
C GLY A 7 -28.74 -1.90 59.29
N ILE A 8 -28.17 -2.01 58.09
CA ILE A 8 -27.64 -0.90 57.30
C ILE A 8 -28.82 -0.27 56.54
N GLN A 9 -29.06 1.01 56.76
CA GLN A 9 -30.19 1.75 56.19
C GLN A 9 -29.77 2.42 54.87
N GLY A 10 -30.44 2.03 53.77
CA GLY A 10 -30.90 2.92 52.69
C GLY A 10 -29.91 3.43 51.63
N CYS A 11 -29.68 2.66 50.56
CA CYS A 11 -29.49 3.23 49.22
C CYS A 11 -30.86 3.38 48.56
N ALA A 12 -31.31 4.61 48.30
CA ALA A 12 -32.51 4.86 47.49
C ALA A 12 -32.25 4.44 46.03
N PRO A 13 -33.19 3.73 45.35
CA PRO A 13 -33.00 3.33 43.96
C PRO A 13 -33.19 4.52 43.01
N VAL A 14 -32.23 4.68 42.09
CA VAL A 14 -32.13 5.69 41.00
C VAL A 14 -33.29 5.60 39.97
N GLN A 15 -34.34 4.81 40.26
CA GLN A 15 -35.35 4.39 39.28
C GLN A 15 -36.40 5.45 38.94
N GLU A 16 -36.54 6.52 39.73
CA GLU A 16 -37.66 7.45 39.55
C GLU A 16 -37.47 8.41 38.35
N LEU A 17 -36.24 8.66 37.88
CA LEU A 17 -36.00 9.61 36.78
C LEU A 17 -36.24 9.02 35.37
N ALA A 18 -36.31 7.70 35.22
CA ALA A 18 -36.38 7.07 33.90
C ALA A 18 -37.78 7.09 33.25
N LYS A 19 -38.84 7.44 33.98
CA LYS A 19 -40.23 7.27 33.53
C LYS A 19 -40.82 8.43 32.71
N ARG A 20 -40.03 9.42 32.27
CA ARG A 20 -40.57 10.62 31.59
C ARG A 20 -39.88 11.06 30.29
N ALA A 21 -39.04 10.23 29.69
CA ALA A 21 -38.49 10.56 28.37
C ALA A 21 -39.53 10.25 27.27
N PRO A 22 -39.90 11.22 26.41
CA PRO A 22 -40.70 10.93 25.22
C PRO A 22 -39.91 10.04 24.26
N SER A 23 -40.56 9.03 23.70
CA SER A 23 -39.96 8.13 22.71
C SER A 23 -39.61 8.92 21.45
N LEU A 24 -38.32 8.91 21.07
CA LEU A 24 -37.85 9.46 19.80
C LEU A 24 -38.52 8.70 18.64
N PRO A 25 -38.95 9.38 17.57
CA PRO A 25 -39.45 8.71 16.37
C PRO A 25 -38.35 7.83 15.76
N PRO A 26 -38.72 6.72 15.08
CA PRO A 26 -37.76 5.81 14.49
C PRO A 26 -36.85 6.56 13.51
N ALA A 27 -35.55 6.30 13.62
CA ALA A 27 -34.55 6.89 12.75
C ALA A 27 -34.90 6.58 11.28
N ALA A 28 -34.90 7.62 10.44
CA ALA A 28 -35.07 7.46 9.01
C ALA A 28 -33.99 6.50 8.47
N PRO A 29 -34.29 5.70 7.42
CA PRO A 29 -33.31 4.77 6.86
C PRO A 29 -32.10 5.57 6.36
N GLU A 30 -30.93 5.22 6.90
CA GLU A 30 -29.67 5.82 6.53
C GLU A 30 -29.44 5.63 5.03
N ARG A 31 -29.40 6.73 4.27
CA ARG A 31 -29.20 6.68 2.83
C ARG A 31 -27.80 6.12 2.59
N GLN A 32 -27.70 4.91 2.08
CA GLN A 32 -26.43 4.33 1.65
C GLN A 32 -25.83 5.23 0.57
N VAL A 33 -24.91 6.09 0.97
CA VAL A 33 -24.07 6.86 0.04
C VAL A 33 -22.99 5.90 -0.42
N THR A 34 -23.16 5.32 -1.60
CA THR A 34 -22.05 4.64 -2.27
C THR A 34 -20.97 5.68 -2.56
N PRO A 35 -19.73 5.50 -2.08
CA PRO A 35 -18.65 6.42 -2.40
C PRO A 35 -18.46 6.48 -3.91
N ALA A 36 -18.31 7.69 -4.45
CA ALA A 36 -17.93 7.85 -5.83
C ALA A 36 -16.57 7.17 -6.07
N PRO A 37 -16.34 6.58 -7.26
CA PRO A 37 -15.03 6.03 -7.61
C PRO A 37 -13.92 7.08 -7.44
N PRO A 38 -12.71 6.68 -7.04
CA PRO A 38 -11.58 7.61 -6.95
C PRO A 38 -11.29 8.22 -8.33
N PRO A 39 -10.82 9.48 -8.39
CA PRO A 39 -10.46 10.10 -9.64
C PRO A 39 -9.30 9.36 -10.32
N PRO A 40 -9.18 9.42 -11.66
CA PRO A 40 -8.06 8.83 -12.39
C PRO A 40 -6.71 9.38 -11.93
N ILE A 41 -5.64 8.58 -12.08
CA ILE A 41 -4.26 9.05 -11.87
C ILE A 41 -4.00 10.21 -12.84
N ALA A 42 -3.62 11.36 -12.30
CA ALA A 42 -3.29 12.52 -13.12
C ALA A 42 -2.07 12.21 -14.00
N ALA A 43 -2.19 12.44 -15.31
CA ALA A 43 -1.05 12.33 -16.22
C ALA A 43 0.00 13.39 -15.86
N ARG A 44 1.23 12.94 -15.58
CA ARG A 44 2.38 13.79 -15.26
C ARG A 44 3.59 13.31 -16.06
N VAL A 45 4.52 14.22 -16.30
CA VAL A 45 5.85 13.84 -16.79
C VAL A 45 6.67 13.39 -15.60
N ILE A 46 7.18 12.16 -15.66
CA ILE A 46 8.06 11.57 -14.67
C ILE A 46 9.49 11.78 -15.16
N GLU A 47 10.27 12.44 -14.31
CA GLU A 47 11.72 12.61 -14.40
C GLU A 47 12.33 11.99 -13.15
N LEU A 48 13.20 10.99 -13.30
CA LEU A 48 13.76 10.27 -12.15
C LEU A 48 15.16 9.75 -12.45
N ALA A 49 16.11 10.07 -11.57
CA ALA A 49 17.38 9.36 -11.42
C ALA A 49 17.36 8.63 -10.08
N GLY A 50 16.78 7.44 -10.07
CA GLY A 50 16.44 6.69 -8.86
C GLY A 50 17.53 5.72 -8.44
N TYR A 51 17.89 5.75 -7.17
CA TYR A 51 18.72 4.75 -6.50
C TYR A 51 18.17 4.46 -5.10
N CYS A 52 17.70 3.23 -4.89
CA CYS A 52 17.24 2.78 -3.59
C CYS A 52 17.96 1.48 -3.21
N SER A 53 18.54 1.44 -2.02
CA SER A 53 19.13 0.24 -1.43
C SER A 53 18.87 0.27 0.07
N ARG A 54 17.95 -0.55 0.54
CA ARG A 54 17.52 -0.58 1.94
C ARG A 54 17.19 -2.01 2.38
N THR A 55 17.43 -2.28 3.66
CA THR A 55 16.94 -3.47 4.36
C THR A 55 16.07 -2.97 5.51
N GLU A 56 14.84 -3.46 5.57
CA GLU A 56 13.89 -3.18 6.65
C GLU A 56 14.19 -4.04 7.89
N ASP A 57 13.56 -3.71 9.02
CA ASP A 57 13.76 -4.41 10.30
C ASP A 57 13.38 -5.90 10.24
N ASP A 58 12.41 -6.26 9.39
CA ASP A 58 12.00 -7.65 9.18
C ASP A 58 12.95 -8.43 8.24
N GLY A 59 13.97 -7.76 7.69
CA GLY A 59 14.95 -8.28 6.76
C GLY A 59 14.54 -8.20 5.28
N PHE A 60 13.37 -7.65 4.96
CA PHE A 60 12.99 -7.35 3.58
C PHE A 60 14.01 -6.39 3.00
N ARG A 61 14.62 -6.77 1.87
CA ARG A 61 15.66 -5.98 1.23
C ARG A 61 15.25 -5.60 -0.18
N GLU A 62 15.53 -4.38 -0.55
CA GLU A 62 15.34 -3.85 -1.89
C GLU A 62 16.64 -3.20 -2.40
N GLU A 63 16.95 -3.41 -3.68
CA GLU A 63 18.01 -2.72 -4.41
C GLU A 63 17.51 -2.39 -5.81
N ALA A 64 17.34 -1.10 -6.11
CA ALA A 64 16.79 -0.62 -7.36
C ALA A 64 17.58 0.57 -7.91
N ARG A 65 17.87 0.52 -9.21
CA ARG A 65 18.37 1.62 -10.02
C ARG A 65 17.40 1.84 -11.17
N VAL A 66 16.91 3.06 -11.33
CA VAL A 66 16.00 3.42 -12.43
C VAL A 66 16.35 4.79 -12.97
N ARG A 67 16.30 4.95 -14.29
CA ARG A 67 16.41 6.26 -14.93
C ARG A 67 15.24 6.46 -15.86
N VAL A 68 14.46 7.52 -15.61
CA VAL A 68 13.32 7.94 -16.43
C VAL A 68 13.59 9.36 -16.90
N ILE A 69 13.45 9.60 -18.19
CA ILE A 69 13.53 10.93 -18.80
C ILE A 69 12.28 11.12 -19.66
N ALA A 70 11.49 12.16 -19.40
CA ALA A 70 10.27 12.47 -20.13
C ALA A 70 9.34 11.25 -20.33
N ASN A 71 9.10 10.48 -19.26
CA ASN A 71 8.36 9.20 -19.28
C ASN A 71 9.01 8.05 -20.07
N GLU A 72 10.27 8.16 -20.48
CA GLU A 72 11.04 7.08 -21.11
C GLU A 72 11.98 6.41 -20.12
N VAL A 73 11.85 5.10 -19.92
CA VAL A 73 12.77 4.33 -19.09
C VAL A 73 14.06 4.08 -19.86
N GLN A 74 15.13 4.73 -19.44
CA GLN A 74 16.47 4.64 -20.04
C GLN A 74 17.33 3.55 -19.38
N ALA A 75 17.08 3.28 -18.10
CA ALA A 75 17.75 2.21 -17.35
C ALA A 75 16.83 1.69 -16.26
N LEU A 76 16.88 0.38 -16.00
CA LEU A 76 16.17 -0.27 -14.91
C LEU A 76 16.92 -1.54 -14.50
N ASN A 77 17.28 -1.63 -13.22
CA ASN A 77 17.72 -2.86 -12.58
C ASN A 77 17.13 -2.88 -11.17
N TRP A 78 16.36 -3.91 -10.84
CA TRP A 78 15.69 -4.00 -9.55
C TRP A 78 15.74 -5.43 -9.03
N LYS A 79 16.16 -5.58 -7.77
CA LYS A 79 16.14 -6.82 -7.02
C LYS A 79 15.49 -6.59 -5.67
N LEU A 80 14.79 -7.60 -5.20
CA LEU A 80 14.28 -7.65 -3.83
C LEU A 80 14.50 -9.03 -3.24
N TRP A 81 14.60 -9.10 -1.92
CA TRP A 81 14.78 -10.33 -1.16
C TRP A 81 13.74 -10.42 -0.06
N VAL A 82 13.08 -11.57 0.00
CA VAL A 82 12.04 -11.88 1.00
C VAL A 82 12.65 -12.84 2.03
N PRO A 83 12.96 -12.38 3.25
CA PRO A 83 13.75 -13.14 4.24
C PRO A 83 13.01 -14.39 4.73
N ARG A 84 11.70 -14.28 4.99
CA ARG A 84 10.87 -15.38 5.53
C ARG A 84 10.89 -16.62 4.64
N ARG A 85 10.93 -16.41 3.32
CA ARG A 85 10.95 -17.47 2.30
C ARG A 85 12.33 -17.72 1.70
N ARG A 86 13.34 -16.94 2.10
CA ARG A 86 14.70 -16.94 1.53
C ARG A 86 14.70 -16.84 0.01
N GLY A 87 13.75 -16.10 -0.55
CA GLY A 87 13.57 -15.95 -1.99
C GLY A 87 13.95 -14.55 -2.47
N SER A 88 14.03 -14.40 -3.78
CA SER A 88 14.27 -13.11 -4.41
C SER A 88 13.48 -12.95 -5.71
N CYS A 89 13.29 -11.70 -6.12
CA CYS A 89 12.87 -11.35 -7.48
C CYS A 89 13.94 -10.49 -8.14
N ALA A 90 14.05 -10.57 -9.46
CA ALA A 90 14.96 -9.75 -10.24
C ALA A 90 14.32 -9.26 -11.54
N PHE A 91 14.63 -8.02 -11.90
CA PHE A 91 14.10 -7.34 -13.06
C PHE A 91 15.20 -6.49 -13.71
N ASP A 92 15.37 -6.63 -15.01
CA ASP A 92 16.32 -5.84 -15.79
C ASP A 92 15.67 -5.28 -17.05
N LEU A 93 15.95 -4.02 -17.41
CA LEU A 93 15.34 -3.34 -18.55
C LEU A 93 15.49 -4.13 -19.87
N SER A 94 16.61 -4.85 -20.05
CA SER A 94 16.85 -5.64 -21.27
C SER A 94 15.77 -6.68 -21.53
N GLU A 95 15.10 -7.17 -20.48
CA GLU A 95 14.05 -8.18 -20.55
C GLU A 95 12.65 -7.59 -20.81
N PHE A 96 12.53 -6.26 -20.91
CA PHE A 96 11.27 -5.56 -21.06
C PHE A 96 11.29 -4.60 -22.26
N ARG A 97 10.10 -4.31 -22.78
CA ARG A 97 9.84 -3.23 -23.73
C ARG A 97 8.83 -2.26 -23.13
N GLN A 98 9.05 -0.96 -23.32
CA GLN A 98 8.07 0.05 -22.92
C GLN A 98 6.91 0.06 -23.92
N VAL A 99 5.67 0.04 -23.41
CA VAL A 99 4.44 0.03 -24.22
C VAL A 99 3.52 1.22 -23.93
N GLN A 100 3.71 1.89 -22.79
CA GLN A 100 2.90 3.03 -22.38
C GLN A 100 3.78 4.06 -21.65
N LYS A 101 3.48 5.35 -21.86
CA LYS A 101 4.16 6.49 -21.20
C LYS A 101 3.29 7.21 -20.18
N ALA A 102 1.97 7.19 -20.35
CA ALA A 102 1.00 7.91 -19.53
C ALA A 102 -0.34 7.16 -19.51
N PRO A 103 -1.17 7.28 -18.45
CA PRO A 103 -0.96 8.10 -17.24
C PRO A 103 0.08 7.53 -16.26
N HIS A 104 0.51 6.28 -16.48
CA HIS A 104 1.70 5.67 -15.89
C HIS A 104 2.53 5.05 -17.00
N ILE A 105 3.80 4.80 -16.73
CA ILE A 105 4.68 4.07 -17.63
C ILE A 105 4.40 2.58 -17.45
N GLU A 106 4.26 1.84 -18.55
CA GLU A 106 4.15 0.38 -18.53
C GLU A 106 5.26 -0.24 -19.39
N LEU A 107 5.98 -1.19 -18.80
CA LEU A 107 6.93 -2.07 -19.48
C LEU A 107 6.38 -3.49 -19.47
N VAL A 108 6.39 -4.16 -20.61
CA VAL A 108 5.95 -5.55 -20.76
C VAL A 108 7.15 -6.44 -21.06
N ALA A 109 7.20 -7.60 -20.40
CA ALA A 109 8.23 -8.59 -20.59
C ALA A 109 8.31 -9.07 -22.05
N ARG A 110 9.52 -9.34 -22.53
CA ARG A 110 9.79 -9.80 -23.91
C ARG A 110 9.57 -11.30 -24.12
N ASP A 111 9.39 -12.06 -23.05
CA ASP A 111 9.31 -13.53 -23.02
C ASP A 111 7.87 -14.07 -23.02
N ASP A 112 6.89 -13.21 -23.34
CA ASP A 112 5.46 -13.52 -23.33
C ASP A 112 4.92 -14.07 -22.00
N SER A 113 5.65 -13.86 -20.89
CA SER A 113 5.21 -14.25 -19.55
C SER A 113 3.98 -13.48 -19.05
N GLY A 114 3.64 -12.37 -19.72
CA GLY A 114 2.63 -11.42 -19.25
C GLY A 114 3.10 -10.54 -18.10
N CYS A 115 4.36 -10.66 -17.66
CA CYS A 115 4.94 -9.82 -16.61
C CYS A 115 5.01 -8.36 -17.06
N LYS A 116 4.61 -7.47 -16.15
CA LYS A 116 4.60 -6.02 -16.33
C LYS A 116 5.37 -5.33 -15.23
N LEU A 117 6.09 -4.28 -15.59
CA LEU A 117 6.57 -3.27 -14.64
C LEU A 117 5.82 -1.97 -14.89
N MET A 118 5.44 -1.30 -13.81
CA MET A 118 4.67 -0.06 -13.87
C MET A 118 5.39 1.01 -13.06
N VAL A 119 5.53 2.20 -13.65
CA VAL A 119 6.07 3.38 -12.95
C VAL A 119 5.02 4.49 -12.94
N TRP A 120 4.65 4.94 -11.76
CA TRP A 120 3.73 6.08 -11.59
C TRP A 120 4.21 6.99 -10.48
N GLN A 121 3.70 8.22 -10.49
CA GLN A 121 4.06 9.22 -9.51
C GLN A 121 2.80 9.79 -8.85
N ASP A 122 2.80 9.74 -7.51
CA ASP A 122 1.94 10.55 -6.67
C ASP A 122 2.74 11.76 -6.13
N PRO A 123 2.12 12.75 -5.46
CA PRO A 123 2.84 13.92 -4.95
C PRO A 123 3.99 13.62 -3.96
N ARG A 124 3.97 12.46 -3.30
CA ARG A 124 4.93 12.06 -2.26
C ARG A 124 6.02 11.12 -2.77
N ARG A 125 5.79 10.38 -3.86
CA ARG A 125 6.68 9.29 -4.30
C ARG A 125 6.51 8.93 -5.78
N VAL A 126 7.58 8.41 -6.35
CA VAL A 126 7.56 7.63 -7.60
C VAL A 126 7.63 6.16 -7.22
N THR A 127 6.69 5.36 -7.70
CA THR A 127 6.62 3.92 -7.40
C THR A 127 6.99 3.11 -8.62
N LEU A 128 7.84 2.09 -8.44
CA LEU A 128 8.08 1.03 -9.41
C LEU A 128 7.50 -0.27 -8.85
N ALA A 129 6.47 -0.80 -9.51
CA ALA A 129 5.82 -2.05 -9.13
C ALA A 129 5.85 -3.07 -10.26
N HIS A 130 5.46 -4.30 -9.92
CA HIS A 130 5.36 -5.42 -10.86
C HIS A 130 3.95 -6.02 -10.84
N ALA A 131 3.59 -6.71 -11.92
CA ALA A 131 2.35 -7.50 -12.02
C ALA A 131 2.57 -8.72 -12.93
N ASN A 132 2.03 -9.88 -12.54
CA ASN A 132 2.15 -11.17 -13.26
C ASN A 132 3.62 -11.62 -13.47
N CYS A 133 4.47 -11.38 -12.47
CA CYS A 133 5.91 -11.62 -12.58
C CYS A 133 6.41 -12.84 -11.78
N GLN A 134 5.54 -13.81 -11.50
CA GLN A 134 5.86 -15.01 -10.70
C GLN A 134 7.10 -15.75 -11.23
N LYS A 135 7.29 -15.81 -12.55
CA LYS A 135 8.45 -16.47 -13.19
C LYS A 135 9.79 -15.77 -12.93
N ARG A 136 9.78 -14.52 -12.45
CA ARG A 136 10.96 -13.72 -12.14
C ARG A 136 11.33 -13.75 -10.67
N CYS A 137 10.56 -14.50 -9.89
CA CYS A 137 10.71 -14.66 -8.46
C CYS A 137 10.99 -16.12 -8.12
N THR A 138 11.62 -16.35 -6.97
CA THR A 138 11.59 -17.68 -6.34
C THR A 138 10.12 -18.14 -6.17
N PRO A 139 9.77 -19.39 -6.48
CA PRO A 139 8.39 -19.87 -6.31
C PRO A 139 7.87 -19.66 -4.89
N GLY A 140 6.63 -19.13 -4.77
CA GLY A 140 5.94 -18.94 -3.50
C GLY A 140 6.25 -17.63 -2.76
N ILE A 141 7.00 -16.69 -3.34
CA ILE A 141 7.30 -15.39 -2.70
C ILE A 141 6.60 -14.18 -3.33
N TYR A 142 5.94 -14.36 -4.47
CA TYR A 142 5.43 -13.26 -5.29
C TYR A 142 4.47 -12.32 -4.53
N GLU A 143 3.62 -12.86 -3.66
CA GLU A 143 2.67 -12.08 -2.85
C GLU A 143 3.36 -11.24 -1.76
N GLU A 144 4.62 -11.55 -1.44
CA GLU A 144 5.45 -10.83 -0.45
C GLU A 144 6.43 -9.86 -1.14
N ALA A 145 6.42 -9.79 -2.47
CA ALA A 145 7.32 -8.95 -3.26
C ALA A 145 6.75 -7.52 -3.39
N TRP A 146 7.01 -6.65 -2.42
CA TRP A 146 6.46 -5.30 -2.40
C TRP A 146 7.11 -4.36 -3.44
N PRO A 147 6.39 -3.32 -3.91
CA PRO A 147 6.94 -2.28 -4.78
C PRO A 147 8.07 -1.47 -4.12
N VAL A 148 9.05 -1.03 -4.91
CA VAL A 148 10.03 -0.04 -4.48
C VAL A 148 9.50 1.37 -4.72
N MET A 149 9.75 2.27 -3.78
CA MET A 149 9.31 3.67 -3.84
C MET A 149 10.51 4.60 -3.74
N PHE A 150 10.52 5.65 -4.57
CA PHE A 150 11.55 6.68 -4.61
C PHE A 150 10.97 8.03 -4.19
N ASP A 151 11.75 8.80 -3.46
CA ASP A 151 11.48 10.21 -3.22
C ASP A 151 11.62 10.99 -4.56
N PRO A 152 10.62 11.78 -5.00
CA PRO A 152 10.66 12.40 -6.32
C PRO A 152 11.73 13.49 -6.47
N GLY A 153 12.14 14.11 -5.36
CA GLY A 153 13.13 15.19 -5.38
C GLY A 153 14.57 14.69 -5.40
N SER A 154 14.86 13.67 -4.61
CA SER A 154 16.22 13.13 -4.43
C SER A 154 16.50 11.87 -5.25
N GLY A 155 15.47 11.13 -5.66
CA GLY A 155 15.62 9.81 -6.28
C GLY A 155 16.06 8.70 -5.31
N MET A 156 16.21 9.01 -4.02
CA MET A 156 16.56 8.02 -2.99
C MET A 156 15.33 7.20 -2.57
N CYS A 157 15.52 6.16 -1.74
CA CYS A 157 14.40 5.42 -1.15
C CYS A 157 13.40 6.38 -0.49
N ALA A 158 12.12 6.25 -0.82
CA ALA A 158 11.06 7.02 -0.17
C ALA A 158 10.97 6.64 1.31
N GLN A 159 10.67 7.64 2.14
CA GLN A 159 10.42 7.43 3.56
C GLN A 159 9.04 6.80 3.77
N VAL A 160 8.98 5.75 4.58
CA VAL A 160 7.72 5.16 5.04
C VAL A 160 7.27 5.98 6.25
N LYS A 161 6.46 7.01 6.02
CA LYS A 161 5.82 7.83 7.07
C LYS A 161 4.32 7.65 7.04
#